data_AF-A0A433P810-F1
#
_entry.id   AF-A0A433P810-F1
#
_cell.length_a   1.000
_cell.length_b   1.000
_cell.length_c   1.000
_cell.angle_alpha   90.00
_cell.angle_beta   90.00
_cell.angle_gamma   90.00
#
_symmetry.space_group_name_H-M   'P 1'
#
loop_
_entity.id
_entity.type
_entity.pdbx_description
1 polymer ?
#
loop_
_entity_poly.entity_id
_entity_poly.type
_entity_poly.pdbx_seq_one_letter_code
_entity_poly.pdbx_strand_id
1 'polypeptide(L)'
;MPPPTNRLSAQLARPFLVHLRSRLPATVLPIAARARAFHASSTAGQTEAKEGTPKATTNIHKLTPLTSEKHPEIKRDPKFSQLTDADLAHFHTLLPPTSILYSASPPTIASSDLMPYNLDWFNLYRGTSQLVLFPRTTHDVSLILSYCHARSLAVVPQGGNTGVSGGAVPVFDEVIVNMSKMNNVRRFDEISGVVVADSGIILEKLDEFLTERDHIVPLDLGAKGSCQVGGNVSTNAGGLRLMRFGSLHGSVLGLEVVSIEWDVEWGRNLVL
;
A
#
# COMPACT_ATOMS: atom_id res chain seq x y z
N MET A 1 24.26 -0.55 50.84
CA MET A 1 24.28 0.54 49.83
C MET A 1 23.10 0.33 48.89
N PRO A 2 22.01 1.09 49.04
CA PRO A 2 20.97 1.17 48.01
C PRO A 2 21.37 2.19 46.92
N PRO A 3 21.00 1.98 45.65
CA PRO A 3 21.28 2.92 44.57
C PRO A 3 20.35 4.15 44.62
N PRO A 4 20.75 5.29 44.04
CA PRO A 4 20.04 6.55 44.21
C PRO A 4 18.81 6.65 43.31
N THR A 5 17.73 7.13 43.92
CA THR A 5 16.54 7.69 43.28
C THR A 5 16.91 8.90 42.41
N ASN A 6 16.46 8.96 41.17
CA ASN A 6 16.48 10.21 40.40
C ASN A 6 15.10 10.54 39.84
N ARG A 7 14.64 11.74 40.22
CA ARG A 7 13.35 12.34 39.89
C ARG A 7 13.38 12.82 38.44
N LEU A 8 12.43 12.39 37.61
CA LEU A 8 12.17 13.03 36.33
C LEU A 8 11.05 14.06 36.51
N SER A 9 11.48 15.31 36.53
CA SER A 9 10.67 16.51 36.41
C SER A 9 9.99 16.56 35.06
N ALA A 10 8.68 16.80 35.08
CA ALA A 10 7.89 17.20 33.92
C ALA A 10 8.46 18.50 33.31
N GLN A 11 8.87 18.46 32.05
CA GLN A 11 9.10 19.66 31.24
C GLN A 11 8.23 19.57 29.99
N LEU A 12 7.20 20.42 30.01
CA LEU A 12 6.34 20.73 28.88
C LEU A 12 7.20 21.25 27.71
N ALA A 13 7.19 20.54 26.58
CA ALA A 13 7.63 21.09 25.31
C ALA A 13 6.46 21.87 24.68
N ARG A 14 6.60 23.19 24.61
CA ARG A 14 5.71 24.09 23.85
C ARG A 14 6.09 24.03 22.35
N PRO A 15 5.13 24.05 21.41
CA PRO A 15 5.45 24.06 19.98
C PRO A 15 5.85 25.47 19.51
N PHE A 16 6.95 25.53 18.77
CA PHE A 16 7.35 26.68 17.96
C PHE A 16 6.47 26.74 16.70
N LEU A 17 5.88 27.91 16.46
CA LEU A 17 4.90 28.19 15.41
C LEU A 17 5.59 28.97 14.29
N VAL A 18 5.66 28.41 13.07
CA VAL A 18 5.99 29.16 11.86
C VAL A 18 4.77 29.14 10.94
N HIS A 19 4.23 30.32 10.68
CA HIS A 19 3.05 30.56 9.85
C HIS A 19 3.44 30.69 8.38
N LEU A 20 2.73 29.98 7.50
CA LEU A 20 2.56 30.43 6.11
C LEU A 20 1.10 30.22 5.68
N ARG A 21 0.40 31.31 5.37
CA ARG A 21 -1.00 31.34 4.93
C ARG A 21 -1.06 31.26 3.41
N SER A 22 -2.00 30.47 2.88
CA SER A 22 -2.65 30.78 1.60
C SER A 22 -4.16 30.50 1.72
N ARG A 23 -4.95 31.56 1.92
CA ARG A 23 -6.41 31.52 1.75
C ARG A 23 -6.71 31.49 0.26
N LEU A 24 -7.53 30.56 -0.20
CA LEU A 24 -8.24 30.71 -1.46
C LEU A 24 -9.40 31.70 -1.24
N PRO A 25 -9.67 32.64 -2.17
CA PRO A 25 -10.82 33.51 -2.08
C PRO A 25 -12.10 32.72 -2.38
N ALA A 26 -13.12 32.94 -1.56
CA ALA A 26 -14.48 32.49 -1.83
C ALA A 26 -14.98 33.12 -3.14
N THR A 27 -15.71 32.32 -3.93
CA THR A 27 -16.90 32.65 -4.76
C THR A 27 -16.86 31.89 -6.09
N VAL A 28 -17.54 30.73 -6.20
CA VAL A 28 -18.23 30.31 -7.43
C VAL A 28 -19.48 29.50 -7.03
N LEU A 29 -20.66 29.97 -7.43
CA LEU A 29 -21.96 29.32 -7.23
C LEU A 29 -22.08 27.99 -8.02
N PRO A 30 -22.93 27.04 -7.59
CA PRO A 30 -23.23 25.85 -8.38
C PRO A 30 -24.27 26.16 -9.48
N ILE A 31 -23.95 25.77 -10.73
CA ILE A 31 -24.92 25.69 -11.83
C ILE A 31 -25.61 24.33 -11.75
N ALA A 32 -26.93 24.35 -11.58
CA ALA A 32 -27.78 23.17 -11.54
C ALA A 32 -27.77 22.40 -12.88
N ALA A 33 -27.34 21.14 -12.86
CA ALA A 33 -27.45 20.23 -13.99
C ALA A 33 -28.89 19.66 -14.05
N ARG A 34 -29.61 20.06 -15.09
CA ARG A 34 -30.99 19.66 -15.38
C ARG A 34 -30.97 18.34 -16.16
N ALA A 35 -31.25 17.21 -15.51
CA ALA A 35 -31.41 15.92 -16.17
C ALA A 35 -32.72 15.90 -16.99
N ARG A 36 -32.62 15.73 -18.32
CA ARG A 36 -33.75 15.36 -19.18
C ARG A 36 -33.72 13.85 -19.38
N ALA A 37 -34.77 13.18 -18.90
CA ALA A 37 -35.07 11.80 -19.26
C ALA A 37 -35.52 11.76 -20.73
N PHE A 38 -34.86 10.94 -21.54
CA PHE A 38 -35.33 10.58 -22.88
C PHE A 38 -36.09 9.26 -22.79
N HIS A 39 -37.39 9.32 -23.08
CA HIS A 39 -38.19 8.16 -23.48
C HIS A 39 -37.92 7.88 -24.96
N ALA A 40 -37.61 6.63 -25.31
CA ALA A 40 -37.65 6.14 -26.69
C ALA A 40 -38.59 4.94 -26.76
N SER A 41 -39.65 5.11 -27.54
CA SER A 41 -40.68 4.12 -27.86
C SER A 41 -40.20 3.13 -28.92
N SER A 42 -40.61 1.88 -28.72
CA SER A 42 -40.69 0.74 -29.63
C SER A 42 -40.80 1.03 -31.14
N THR A 43 -40.04 0.27 -31.93
CA THR A 43 -40.53 -0.36 -33.17
C THR A 43 -39.87 -1.72 -33.37
N ALA A 44 -40.71 -2.76 -33.48
CA ALA A 44 -40.33 -4.12 -33.82
C ALA A 44 -40.02 -4.24 -35.32
N GLY A 45 -38.90 -4.88 -35.64
CA GLY A 45 -38.55 -5.33 -36.99
C GLY A 45 -37.85 -6.68 -36.86
N GLN A 46 -38.54 -7.75 -37.24
CA GLN A 46 -38.04 -9.12 -37.27
C GLN A 46 -37.03 -9.27 -38.42
N THR A 47 -35.88 -9.90 -38.16
CA THR A 47 -35.08 -10.56 -39.20
C THR A 47 -34.24 -11.69 -38.60
N GLU A 48 -34.68 -12.90 -38.92
CA GLU A 48 -34.01 -14.20 -39.02
C GLU A 48 -32.72 -14.47 -38.21
N ALA A 49 -32.85 -15.40 -37.27
CA ALA A 49 -31.78 -16.04 -36.54
C ALA A 49 -30.95 -16.96 -37.45
N LYS A 50 -29.65 -16.66 -37.60
CA LYS A 50 -28.64 -17.67 -37.90
C LYS A 50 -27.97 -18.07 -36.59
N GLU A 51 -28.20 -19.32 -36.22
CA GLU A 51 -27.66 -19.99 -35.05
C GLU A 51 -26.14 -20.18 -35.21
N GLY A 52 -25.40 -19.15 -34.81
CA GLY A 52 -23.96 -19.22 -34.58
C GLY A 52 -23.74 -19.26 -33.08
N THR A 53 -23.39 -20.43 -32.54
CA THR A 53 -22.85 -20.57 -31.18
C THR A 53 -21.84 -19.45 -30.92
N PRO A 54 -22.03 -18.57 -29.93
CA PRO A 54 -21.00 -17.61 -29.58
C PRO A 54 -19.83 -18.41 -29.04
N LYS A 55 -18.76 -18.53 -29.84
CA LYS A 55 -17.46 -18.93 -29.32
C LYS A 55 -17.10 -17.90 -28.28
N ALA A 56 -17.32 -18.23 -27.02
CA ALA A 56 -16.76 -17.52 -25.88
C ALA A 56 -15.26 -17.45 -26.14
N THR A 57 -14.82 -16.28 -26.61
CA THR A 57 -13.40 -16.01 -26.79
C THR A 57 -12.90 -15.76 -25.38
N THR A 58 -12.63 -16.86 -24.68
CA THR A 58 -11.93 -16.89 -23.41
C THR A 58 -10.50 -16.47 -23.73
N ASN A 59 -10.29 -15.16 -23.85
CA ASN A 59 -8.97 -14.57 -23.69
C ASN A 59 -8.61 -14.74 -22.21
N ILE A 60 -8.25 -15.97 -21.84
CA ILE A 60 -7.49 -16.21 -20.62
C ILE A 60 -6.16 -15.53 -20.91
N HIS A 61 -5.96 -14.32 -20.38
CA HIS A 61 -4.65 -13.68 -20.43
C HIS A 61 -3.65 -14.68 -19.86
N LYS A 62 -2.76 -15.19 -20.72
CA LYS A 62 -1.76 -16.18 -20.34
C LYS A 62 -0.93 -15.60 -19.20
N LEU A 63 -0.86 -16.31 -18.08
CA LEU A 63 -0.06 -15.87 -16.95
C LEU A 63 1.40 -15.76 -17.38
N THR A 64 2.03 -14.69 -16.94
CA THR A 64 3.44 -14.41 -17.22
C THR A 64 4.32 -15.51 -16.59
N PRO A 65 5.35 -16.04 -17.28
CA PRO A 65 6.33 -16.94 -16.67
C PRO A 65 6.96 -16.32 -15.42
N LEU A 66 7.52 -17.14 -14.53
CA LEU A 66 8.15 -16.60 -13.31
C LEU A 66 9.25 -15.61 -13.69
N THR A 67 9.42 -14.55 -12.90
CA THR A 67 10.48 -13.55 -13.14
C THR A 67 11.85 -14.22 -13.21
N SER A 68 12.11 -15.18 -12.34
CA SER A 68 13.32 -16.01 -12.34
C SER A 68 13.50 -16.88 -13.60
N GLU A 69 12.41 -17.29 -14.25
CA GLU A 69 12.45 -18.05 -15.51
C GLU A 69 12.72 -17.13 -16.71
N LYS A 70 12.16 -15.92 -16.69
CA LYS A 70 12.39 -14.90 -17.72
C LYS A 70 13.81 -14.36 -17.70
N HIS A 71 14.38 -14.26 -16.50
CA HIS A 71 15.69 -13.68 -16.22
C HIS A 71 16.61 -14.71 -15.54
N PRO A 72 17.06 -15.76 -16.25
CA PRO A 72 17.88 -16.82 -15.68
C PRO A 72 19.26 -16.35 -15.20
N GLU A 73 19.70 -15.18 -15.64
CA GLU A 73 20.90 -14.49 -15.14
C GLU A 73 20.75 -14.03 -13.69
N ILE A 74 19.52 -13.76 -13.24
CA ILE A 74 19.22 -13.38 -11.87
C ILE A 74 19.12 -14.65 -11.03
N LYS A 75 20.01 -14.81 -10.07
CA LYS A 75 20.05 -15.95 -9.16
C LYS A 75 19.59 -15.54 -7.78
N ARG A 76 18.83 -16.43 -7.11
CA ARG A 76 18.47 -16.27 -5.71
C ARG A 76 19.73 -16.20 -4.87
N ASP A 77 19.87 -15.15 -4.08
CA ASP A 77 21.03 -14.96 -3.21
C ASP A 77 21.02 -16.03 -2.11
N PRO A 78 22.08 -16.87 -1.99
CA PRO A 78 22.13 -17.96 -1.03
C PRO A 78 22.21 -17.50 0.43
N LYS A 79 22.50 -16.22 0.69
CA LYS A 79 22.51 -15.69 2.06
C LYS A 79 21.13 -15.70 2.72
N PHE A 80 20.07 -15.66 1.92
CA PHE A 80 18.71 -15.66 2.45
C PHE A 80 18.23 -17.08 2.72
N SER A 81 17.73 -17.32 3.93
CA SER A 81 17.10 -18.58 4.31
C SER A 81 15.82 -18.81 3.51
N GLN A 82 15.37 -20.06 3.45
CA GLN A 82 14.04 -20.42 2.99
C GLN A 82 13.07 -20.44 4.17
N LEU A 83 11.79 -20.22 3.87
CA LEU A 83 10.71 -20.29 4.85
C LEU A 83 10.54 -21.73 5.37
N THR A 84 10.39 -21.87 6.68
CA THR A 84 10.15 -23.16 7.34
C THR A 84 8.87 -23.15 8.19
N ASP A 85 8.38 -24.32 8.59
CA ASP A 85 7.21 -24.43 9.49
C ASP A 85 7.43 -23.76 10.85
N ALA A 86 8.68 -23.71 11.33
CA ALA A 86 9.03 -23.00 12.55
C ALA A 86 8.86 -21.48 12.40
N ASP A 87 9.17 -20.94 11.21
CA ASP A 87 8.98 -19.52 10.89
C ASP A 87 7.48 -19.17 10.88
N LEU A 88 6.65 -20.03 10.29
CA LEU A 88 5.20 -19.87 10.31
C LEU A 88 4.63 -19.93 11.72
N ALA A 89 5.05 -20.93 12.50
CA ALA A 89 4.65 -21.05 13.91
C ALA A 89 5.03 -19.78 14.69
N HIS A 90 6.21 -19.21 14.44
CA HIS A 90 6.62 -17.94 15.04
C HIS A 90 5.70 -16.79 14.63
N PHE A 91 5.43 -16.60 13.34
CA PHE A 91 4.51 -15.54 12.90
C PHE A 91 3.10 -15.68 13.49
N HIS A 92 2.61 -16.91 13.68
CA HIS A 92 1.33 -17.16 14.38
C HIS A 92 1.33 -16.76 15.85
N THR A 93 2.50 -16.65 16.50
CA THR A 93 2.60 -16.07 17.86
C THR A 93 2.56 -14.54 17.85
N LEU A 94 2.99 -13.90 16.75
CA LEU A 94 3.07 -12.45 16.62
C LEU A 94 1.77 -11.83 16.10
N LEU A 95 1.12 -12.48 15.13
CA LEU A 95 -0.02 -11.94 14.40
C LEU A 95 -1.24 -12.83 14.55
N PRO A 96 -2.46 -12.26 14.54
CA PRO A 96 -3.67 -13.05 14.51
C PRO A 96 -3.76 -13.84 13.19
N PRO A 97 -4.42 -15.02 13.16
CA PRO A 97 -4.53 -15.84 11.96
C PRO A 97 -5.06 -15.10 10.73
N THR A 98 -5.97 -14.13 10.92
CA THR A 98 -6.50 -13.31 9.81
C THR A 98 -5.44 -12.49 9.09
N SER A 99 -4.29 -12.24 9.72
CA SER A 99 -3.18 -11.41 9.22
C SER A 99 -2.03 -12.23 8.66
N ILE A 100 -2.23 -13.53 8.44
CA ILE A 100 -1.26 -14.43 7.81
C ILE A 100 -1.99 -15.15 6.68
N LEU A 101 -1.45 -15.04 5.47
CA LEU A 101 -1.88 -15.83 4.33
C LEU A 101 -0.71 -16.70 3.88
N TYR A 102 -0.89 -18.01 3.94
CA TYR A 102 0.17 -18.99 3.67
C TYR A 102 -0.34 -20.12 2.76
N SER A 103 0.53 -20.64 1.91
CA SER A 103 0.31 -21.84 1.10
C SER A 103 1.54 -22.74 1.16
N ALA A 104 1.34 -24.02 1.47
CA ALA A 104 2.41 -25.02 1.55
C ALA A 104 3.06 -25.36 0.20
N SER A 105 2.39 -25.00 -0.89
CA SER A 105 2.91 -25.14 -2.26
C SER A 105 2.96 -23.77 -2.94
N PRO A 106 3.92 -23.54 -3.86
CA PRO A 106 3.98 -22.32 -4.66
C PRO A 106 2.65 -22.02 -5.37
N PRO A 107 2.26 -20.74 -5.49
CA PRO A 107 0.97 -20.36 -6.03
C PRO A 107 0.80 -20.77 -7.50
N THR A 108 -0.34 -21.39 -7.82
CA THR A 108 -0.78 -21.68 -9.19
C THR A 108 -2.07 -20.90 -9.53
N ILE A 109 -2.31 -20.66 -10.82
CA ILE A 109 -3.46 -19.85 -11.32
C ILE A 109 -4.80 -20.32 -10.76
N ALA A 110 -4.95 -21.64 -10.59
CA ALA A 110 -6.24 -22.24 -10.31
C ALA A 110 -6.59 -22.32 -8.81
N SER A 111 -5.67 -21.99 -7.89
CA SER A 111 -5.86 -22.45 -6.50
C SER A 111 -5.19 -21.63 -5.38
N SER A 112 -4.64 -20.45 -5.65
CA SER A 112 -3.92 -19.73 -4.60
C SER A 112 -4.37 -18.29 -4.40
N ASP A 113 -4.90 -18.02 -3.20
CA ASP A 113 -5.18 -16.68 -2.67
C ASP A 113 -3.92 -15.79 -2.64
N LEU A 114 -2.73 -16.35 -2.79
CA LEU A 114 -1.45 -15.63 -2.87
C LEU A 114 -1.17 -15.04 -4.27
N MET A 115 -1.87 -15.48 -5.31
CA MET A 115 -1.58 -15.05 -6.68
C MET A 115 -1.70 -13.52 -6.89
N PRO A 116 -2.70 -12.82 -6.33
CA PRO A 116 -2.79 -11.35 -6.45
C PRO A 116 -1.62 -10.58 -5.82
N TYR A 117 -0.87 -11.21 -4.90
CA TYR A 117 0.28 -10.62 -4.24
C TYR A 117 1.60 -10.95 -4.95
N ASN A 118 1.63 -12.07 -5.68
CA ASN A 118 2.80 -12.54 -6.43
C ASN A 118 2.84 -12.00 -7.87
N LEU A 119 1.72 -11.52 -8.40
CA LEU A 119 1.61 -11.00 -9.76
C LEU A 119 1.56 -9.47 -9.75
N ASP A 120 2.35 -8.82 -10.62
CA ASP A 120 2.32 -7.36 -10.74
C ASP A 120 1.08 -6.87 -11.50
N TRP A 121 0.86 -5.55 -11.44
CA TRP A 121 -0.29 -4.89 -12.05
C TRP A 121 -0.49 -5.19 -13.55
N PHE A 122 0.60 -5.32 -14.31
CA PHE A 122 0.55 -5.53 -15.76
C PHE A 122 0.76 -6.98 -16.20
N ASN A 123 0.84 -7.95 -15.27
CA ASN A 123 1.15 -9.35 -15.57
C ASN A 123 2.46 -9.47 -16.38
N LEU A 124 3.47 -8.70 -15.98
CA LEU A 124 4.85 -8.69 -16.51
C LEU A 124 5.82 -9.42 -15.59
N TYR A 125 5.61 -9.37 -14.27
CA TYR A 125 6.48 -9.96 -13.25
C TYR A 125 5.68 -10.86 -12.33
N ARG A 126 6.25 -12.03 -12.01
CA ARG A 126 5.64 -12.99 -11.10
C ARG A 126 6.66 -13.71 -10.24
N GLY A 127 6.46 -13.66 -8.92
CA GLY A 127 7.24 -14.44 -7.96
C GLY A 127 6.53 -15.71 -7.49
N THR A 128 7.11 -16.33 -6.47
CA THR A 128 6.71 -17.61 -5.88
C THR A 128 6.63 -17.57 -4.35
N SER A 129 6.40 -16.39 -3.77
CA SER A 129 6.22 -16.25 -2.34
C SER A 129 5.07 -17.10 -1.84
N GLN A 130 5.32 -17.78 -0.73
CA GLN A 130 4.38 -18.67 -0.05
C GLN A 130 3.69 -17.98 1.13
N LEU A 131 4.10 -16.76 1.49
CA LEU A 131 3.67 -16.09 2.72
C LEU A 131 3.44 -14.59 2.49
N VAL A 132 2.25 -14.14 2.85
CA VAL A 132 1.89 -12.72 2.98
C VAL A 132 1.50 -12.43 4.43
N LEU A 133 2.14 -11.43 5.01
CA LEU A 133 1.87 -10.93 6.36
C LEU A 133 1.16 -9.57 6.27
N PHE A 134 0.11 -9.39 7.08
CA PHE A 134 -0.70 -8.18 7.12
C PHE A 134 -0.61 -7.50 8.50
N PRO A 135 0.48 -6.74 8.78
CA PRO A 135 0.61 -5.97 10.02
C PRO A 135 -0.54 -4.97 10.18
N ARG A 136 -0.89 -4.65 11.43
CA ARG A 136 -1.89 -3.64 11.80
C ARG A 136 -1.29 -2.44 12.53
N THR A 137 -0.06 -2.59 13.04
CA THR A 137 0.63 -1.54 13.79
C THR A 137 2.09 -1.45 13.36
N THR A 138 2.76 -0.33 13.67
CA THR A 138 4.21 -0.20 13.48
C THR A 138 4.98 -1.24 14.30
N HIS A 139 4.47 -1.61 15.48
CA HIS A 139 5.08 -2.63 16.33
C HIS A 139 5.06 -4.01 15.66
N ASP A 140 3.95 -4.38 15.01
CA ASP A 140 3.86 -5.61 14.22
C ASP A 140 4.94 -5.65 13.13
N VAL A 141 5.13 -4.55 12.39
CA VAL A 141 6.15 -4.43 11.35
C VAL A 141 7.55 -4.61 11.93
N SER A 142 7.83 -3.98 13.07
CA SER A 142 9.11 -4.10 13.78
C SER A 142 9.40 -5.55 14.18
N LEU A 143 8.43 -6.26 14.77
CA LEU A 143 8.60 -7.66 15.16
C LEU A 143 8.81 -8.57 13.95
N ILE A 144 8.04 -8.37 12.87
CA ILE A 144 8.19 -9.12 11.61
C ILE A 144 9.60 -8.92 11.03
N LEU A 145 10.04 -7.67 10.89
CA LEU A 145 11.33 -7.36 10.28
C LEU A 145 12.49 -7.82 11.17
N SER A 146 12.38 -7.70 12.48
CA SER A 146 13.39 -8.22 13.42
C SER A 146 13.54 -9.73 13.28
N TYR A 147 12.44 -10.48 13.18
CA TYR A 147 12.47 -11.92 13.00
C TYR A 147 13.06 -12.30 11.62
N CYS A 148 12.58 -11.66 10.55
CA CYS A 148 13.11 -11.89 9.21
C CYS A 148 14.60 -11.57 9.13
N HIS A 149 15.08 -10.53 9.81
CA HIS A 149 16.50 -10.20 9.86
C HIS A 149 17.31 -11.30 10.57
N ALA A 150 16.88 -11.71 11.77
CA ALA A 150 17.55 -12.77 12.54
C ALA A 150 17.60 -14.10 11.78
N ARG A 151 16.56 -14.42 11.00
CA ARG A 151 16.48 -15.62 10.16
C ARG A 151 17.08 -15.44 8.77
N SER A 152 17.51 -14.23 8.41
CA SER A 152 17.90 -13.87 7.04
C SER A 152 16.83 -14.25 6.01
N LEU A 153 15.54 -13.99 6.28
CA LEU A 153 14.46 -14.11 5.31
C LEU A 153 14.36 -12.81 4.50
N ALA A 154 14.34 -12.93 3.17
CA ALA A 154 14.12 -11.79 2.29
C ALA A 154 12.67 -11.29 2.41
N VAL A 155 12.48 -9.98 2.32
CA VAL A 155 11.17 -9.33 2.49
C VAL A 155 10.88 -8.38 1.33
N VAL A 156 9.63 -8.40 0.85
CA VAL A 156 9.10 -7.44 -0.11
C VAL A 156 7.98 -6.63 0.56
N PRO A 157 8.17 -5.33 0.80
CA PRO A 157 7.09 -4.47 1.26
C PRO A 157 6.11 -4.23 0.11
N GLN A 158 4.81 -4.36 0.39
CA GLN A 158 3.78 -4.22 -0.62
C GLN A 158 2.64 -3.32 -0.13
N GLY A 159 2.30 -2.32 -0.95
CA GLY A 159 1.12 -1.48 -0.75
C GLY A 159 -0.08 -1.99 -1.56
N GLY A 160 -0.65 -1.10 -2.38
CA GLY A 160 -1.76 -1.41 -3.28
C GLY A 160 -1.42 -2.26 -4.52
N ASN A 161 -0.16 -2.69 -4.67
CA ASN A 161 0.34 -3.45 -5.83
C ASN A 161 0.04 -2.81 -7.20
N THR A 162 0.08 -1.46 -7.28
CA THR A 162 -0.18 -0.69 -8.52
C THR A 162 1.11 -0.15 -9.16
N GLY A 163 2.27 -0.63 -8.72
CA GLY A 163 3.58 -0.22 -9.27
C GLY A 163 3.82 -0.82 -10.66
N VAL A 164 4.53 -0.09 -11.51
CA VAL A 164 4.68 -0.43 -12.95
C VAL A 164 6.05 -0.98 -13.34
N SER A 165 6.95 -1.13 -12.36
CA SER A 165 8.35 -1.53 -12.57
C SER A 165 8.71 -2.86 -11.91
N GLY A 166 7.72 -3.63 -11.43
CA GLY A 166 7.93 -4.93 -10.77
C GLY A 166 8.38 -4.86 -9.31
N GLY A 167 8.73 -3.68 -8.76
CA GLY A 167 9.26 -3.55 -7.40
C GLY A 167 8.28 -3.84 -6.25
N ALA A 168 7.00 -4.08 -6.54
CA ALA A 168 5.98 -4.41 -5.53
C ALA A 168 5.73 -5.92 -5.37
N VAL A 169 6.41 -6.76 -6.16
CA VAL A 169 6.23 -8.22 -6.16
C VAL A 169 7.56 -8.94 -5.97
N PRO A 170 7.56 -10.16 -5.39
CA PRO A 170 8.75 -10.98 -5.25
C PRO A 170 9.35 -11.41 -6.59
N VAL A 171 10.67 -11.63 -6.61
CA VAL A 171 11.37 -12.29 -7.73
C VAL A 171 11.39 -13.81 -7.51
N PHE A 172 11.60 -14.24 -6.27
CA PHE A 172 11.69 -15.63 -5.84
C PHE A 172 10.64 -15.93 -4.76
N ASP A 173 11.07 -16.20 -3.53
CA ASP A 173 10.30 -16.69 -2.39
C ASP A 173 10.27 -15.69 -1.22
N GLU A 174 10.54 -14.41 -1.50
CA GLU A 174 10.57 -13.36 -0.47
C GLU A 174 9.24 -13.28 0.28
N VAL A 175 9.28 -13.08 1.60
CA VAL A 175 8.08 -12.88 2.42
C VAL A 175 7.46 -11.53 2.06
N ILE A 176 6.18 -11.52 1.71
CA ILE A 176 5.48 -10.28 1.38
C ILE A 176 4.93 -9.67 2.66
N VAL A 177 5.25 -8.40 2.94
CA VAL A 177 4.66 -7.63 4.04
C VAL A 177 3.70 -6.61 3.44
N ASN A 178 2.40 -6.88 3.51
CA ASN A 178 1.37 -6.08 2.88
C ASN A 178 0.74 -5.10 3.88
N MET A 179 0.79 -3.80 3.56
CA MET A 179 0.40 -2.72 4.47
C MET A 179 -1.11 -2.46 4.54
N SER A 180 -1.95 -3.17 3.78
CA SER A 180 -3.39 -2.88 3.61
C SER A 180 -4.23 -2.83 4.88
N LYS A 181 -3.77 -3.47 5.97
CA LYS A 181 -4.45 -3.44 7.27
C LYS A 181 -3.99 -2.29 8.20
N MET A 182 -2.94 -1.56 7.84
CA MET A 182 -2.58 -0.29 8.46
C MET A 182 -3.22 0.84 7.64
N ASN A 183 -4.50 1.13 7.85
CA ASN A 183 -5.28 1.97 6.93
C ASN A 183 -6.10 3.08 7.61
N ASN A 184 -5.68 3.53 8.79
CA ASN A 184 -6.39 4.56 9.55
C ASN A 184 -5.82 5.96 9.30
N VAL A 185 -6.68 6.97 9.34
CA VAL A 185 -6.25 8.35 9.62
C VAL A 185 -6.06 8.48 11.13
N ARG A 186 -4.84 8.82 11.57
CA ARG A 186 -4.49 8.94 12.99
C ARG A 186 -4.80 10.32 13.55
N ARG A 187 -4.58 11.37 12.76
CA ARG A 187 -4.80 12.77 13.16
C ARG A 187 -5.02 13.64 11.94
N PHE A 188 -5.89 14.63 12.06
CA PHE A 188 -6.02 15.71 11.09
C PHE A 188 -6.17 17.05 11.83
N ASP A 189 -5.45 18.07 11.35
CA ASP A 189 -5.53 19.44 11.85
C ASP A 189 -6.15 20.33 10.77
N GLU A 190 -7.41 20.72 10.98
CA GLU A 190 -8.21 21.47 10.01
C GLU A 190 -7.70 22.90 9.76
N ILE A 191 -6.87 23.45 10.65
CA ILE A 191 -6.35 24.81 10.51
C ILE A 191 -5.10 24.80 9.63
N SER A 192 -4.22 23.83 9.87
CA SER A 192 -2.97 23.70 9.12
C SER A 192 -3.09 22.84 7.86
N GLY A 193 -4.13 22.01 7.77
CA GLY A 193 -4.31 21.02 6.70
C GLY A 193 -3.40 19.81 6.82
N VAL A 194 -2.72 19.62 7.97
CA VAL A 194 -1.79 18.51 8.18
C VAL A 194 -2.54 17.24 8.55
N VAL A 195 -2.27 16.16 7.82
CA VAL A 195 -2.83 14.83 8.08
C VAL A 195 -1.72 13.84 8.44
N VAL A 196 -1.99 13.02 9.46
CA VAL A 196 -1.18 11.87 9.85
C VAL A 196 -2.03 10.63 9.60
N ALA A 197 -1.57 9.72 8.76
CA ALA A 197 -2.28 8.51 8.40
C ALA A 197 -1.33 7.32 8.29
N ASP A 198 -1.87 6.12 8.41
CA ASP A 198 -1.14 4.89 8.19
C ASP A 198 -0.76 4.72 6.70
N SER A 199 0.34 4.01 6.44
CA SER A 199 0.88 3.78 5.10
C SER A 199 -0.07 3.05 4.14
N GLY A 200 -0.95 2.21 4.67
CA GLY A 200 -1.89 1.39 3.89
C GLY A 200 -3.20 2.07 3.56
N ILE A 201 -3.40 3.35 3.93
CA ILE A 201 -4.60 4.08 3.52
C ILE A 201 -4.63 4.24 1.99
N ILE A 202 -5.77 3.92 1.38
CA ILE A 202 -5.98 4.11 -0.05
C ILE A 202 -6.06 5.60 -0.35
N LEU A 203 -5.39 6.05 -1.42
CA LEU A 203 -5.30 7.47 -1.78
C LEU A 203 -6.70 8.10 -1.95
N GLU A 204 -7.61 7.42 -2.65
CA GLU A 204 -8.99 7.90 -2.84
C GLU A 204 -9.73 8.09 -1.51
N LYS A 205 -9.61 7.15 -0.56
CA LYS A 205 -10.23 7.28 0.76
C LYS A 205 -9.67 8.46 1.56
N LEU A 206 -8.38 8.76 1.41
CA LEU A 206 -7.78 9.93 2.03
C LEU A 206 -8.28 11.22 1.38
N ASP A 207 -8.40 11.26 0.05
CA ASP A 207 -8.93 12.43 -0.69
C ASP A 207 -10.40 12.68 -0.33
N GLU A 208 -11.22 11.64 -0.20
CA GLU A 208 -12.61 11.72 0.30
C GLU A 208 -12.67 12.28 1.72
N PHE A 209 -11.87 11.73 2.65
CA PHE A 209 -11.80 12.20 4.04
C PHE A 209 -11.44 13.69 4.15
N LEU A 210 -10.50 14.17 3.33
CA LEU A 210 -10.10 15.58 3.32
C LEU A 210 -11.14 16.46 2.61
N THR A 211 -11.76 15.98 1.54
CA THR A 211 -12.77 16.72 0.76
C THR A 211 -13.98 17.08 1.60
N GLU A 212 -14.43 16.17 2.47
CA GLU A 212 -15.50 16.44 3.45
C GLU A 212 -15.18 17.61 4.42
N ARG A 213 -13.92 18.01 4.50
CA ARG A 213 -13.40 19.03 5.42
C ARG A 213 -12.81 20.22 4.68
N ASP A 214 -13.20 20.43 3.42
CA ASP A 214 -12.72 21.51 2.54
C ASP A 214 -11.20 21.49 2.26
N HIS A 215 -10.58 20.31 2.34
CA HIS A 215 -9.17 20.08 2.03
C HIS A 215 -9.03 19.08 0.88
N ILE A 216 -7.84 19.01 0.27
CA ILE A 216 -7.54 18.09 -0.83
C ILE A 216 -6.17 17.45 -0.62
N VAL A 217 -5.98 16.22 -1.11
CA VAL A 217 -4.65 15.64 -1.17
C VAL A 217 -3.85 16.31 -2.30
N PRO A 218 -2.58 16.71 -2.09
CA PRO A 218 -1.75 17.35 -3.12
C PRO A 218 -1.34 16.41 -4.28
N LEU A 219 -1.76 15.14 -4.20
CA LEU A 219 -1.43 14.04 -5.11
C LEU A 219 -2.71 13.46 -5.71
N ASP A 220 -2.71 13.16 -7.00
CA ASP A 220 -3.82 12.44 -7.66
C ASP A 220 -3.29 11.63 -8.84
N LEU A 221 -3.70 10.36 -8.93
CA LEU A 221 -3.14 9.36 -9.84
C LEU A 221 -4.29 8.53 -10.44
N GLY A 222 -4.08 7.98 -11.64
CA GLY A 222 -5.06 7.04 -12.23
C GLY A 222 -5.31 5.78 -11.38
N ALA A 223 -4.37 5.43 -10.49
CA ALA A 223 -4.48 4.29 -9.58
C ALA A 223 -5.11 4.63 -8.21
N LYS A 224 -5.68 5.83 -8.02
CA LYS A 224 -6.10 6.33 -6.69
C LYS A 224 -7.02 5.41 -5.89
N GLY A 225 -7.87 4.63 -6.56
CA GLY A 225 -8.80 3.69 -5.91
C GLY A 225 -8.13 2.43 -5.34
N SER A 226 -6.83 2.24 -5.56
CA SER A 226 -6.10 1.06 -5.07
C SER A 226 -4.70 1.38 -4.56
N CYS A 227 -4.03 2.41 -5.08
CA CYS A 227 -2.73 2.81 -4.56
C CYS A 227 -2.85 3.28 -3.11
N GLN A 228 -1.82 2.96 -2.32
CA GLN A 228 -1.78 3.30 -0.90
C GLN A 228 -0.75 4.40 -0.68
N VAL A 229 -0.99 5.27 0.31
CA VAL A 229 -0.15 6.46 0.57
C VAL A 229 1.31 6.09 0.81
N GLY A 230 1.60 5.01 1.53
CA GLY A 230 2.97 4.53 1.73
C GLY A 230 3.65 4.15 0.41
N GLY A 231 2.94 3.50 -0.51
CA GLY A 231 3.46 3.21 -1.84
C GLY A 231 3.69 4.47 -2.68
N ASN A 232 2.81 5.46 -2.56
CA ASN A 232 2.98 6.75 -3.23
C ASN A 232 4.25 7.45 -2.74
N VAL A 233 4.48 7.48 -1.43
CA VAL A 233 5.69 8.05 -0.83
C VAL A 233 6.94 7.27 -1.24
N SER A 234 6.95 5.94 -1.10
CA SER A 234 8.12 5.10 -1.44
C SER A 234 8.56 5.23 -2.89
N THR A 235 7.63 5.54 -3.80
CA THR A 235 7.91 5.72 -5.23
C THR A 235 8.08 7.18 -5.63
N ASN A 236 7.96 8.13 -4.69
CA ASN A 236 7.84 9.56 -4.96
C ASN A 236 6.84 9.83 -6.11
N ALA A 237 5.63 9.31 -5.96
CA ALA A 237 4.59 9.41 -6.98
C ALA A 237 4.31 10.88 -7.33
N GLY A 238 4.13 11.13 -8.63
CA GLY A 238 3.76 12.45 -9.16
C GLY A 238 2.27 12.51 -9.52
N GLY A 239 1.95 12.45 -10.80
CA GLY A 239 0.55 12.38 -11.25
C GLY A 239 -0.07 13.74 -11.58
N LEU A 240 -1.40 13.77 -11.63
CA LEU A 240 -2.20 14.79 -12.31
C LEU A 240 -2.08 16.18 -11.66
N ARG A 241 -1.81 16.21 -10.35
CA ARG A 241 -1.75 17.43 -9.53
C ARG A 241 -0.31 17.96 -9.33
N LEU A 242 0.71 17.29 -9.88
CA LEU A 242 2.13 17.63 -9.67
C LEU A 242 2.46 19.08 -10.05
N MET A 243 1.93 19.60 -11.15
CA MET A 243 2.22 20.98 -11.60
C MET A 243 1.74 22.06 -10.64
N ARG A 244 0.70 21.78 -9.85
CA ARG A 244 0.12 22.75 -8.91
C ARG A 244 0.73 22.64 -7.51
N PHE A 245 0.97 21.41 -7.04
CA PHE A 245 1.38 21.15 -5.65
C PHE A 245 2.83 20.65 -5.50
N GLY A 246 3.51 20.38 -6.60
CA GLY A 246 4.88 19.89 -6.60
C GLY A 246 5.01 18.41 -6.21
N SER A 247 6.25 17.98 -6.01
CA SER A 247 6.60 16.61 -5.62
C SER A 247 6.22 16.31 -4.16
N LEU A 248 6.06 15.02 -3.84
CA LEU A 248 5.91 14.55 -2.46
C LEU A 248 7.08 14.96 -1.54
N HIS A 249 8.28 15.20 -2.07
CA HIS A 249 9.39 15.77 -1.29
C HIS A 249 9.06 17.11 -0.62
N GLY A 250 8.17 17.90 -1.21
CA GLY A 250 7.76 19.19 -0.64
C GLY A 250 6.49 19.14 0.20
N SER A 251 5.69 18.07 0.09
CA SER A 251 4.39 17.95 0.77
C SER A 251 4.34 16.91 1.88
N VAL A 252 5.28 15.97 1.93
CA VAL A 252 5.46 15.07 3.06
C VAL A 252 6.21 15.81 4.18
N LEU A 253 5.56 15.90 5.35
CA LEU A 253 6.06 16.61 6.55
C LEU A 253 6.59 15.65 7.63
N GLY A 254 6.74 14.37 7.32
CA GLY A 254 7.39 13.41 8.21
C GLY A 254 6.97 11.97 7.95
N LEU A 255 7.82 11.02 8.35
CA LEU A 255 7.61 9.60 8.10
C LEU A 255 7.99 8.77 9.33
N GLU A 256 7.12 7.85 9.73
CA GLU A 256 7.48 6.78 10.66
C GLU A 256 8.02 5.60 9.83
N VAL A 257 9.29 5.26 10.00
CA VAL A 257 9.97 4.21 9.23
C VAL A 257 10.56 3.17 10.16
N VAL A 258 10.33 1.89 9.86
CA VAL A 258 10.97 0.76 10.55
C VAL A 258 12.20 0.34 9.75
N SER A 259 13.37 0.33 10.41
CA SER A 259 14.64 -0.09 9.83
C SER A 259 15.15 -1.36 10.52
N ILE A 260 15.99 -2.11 9.81
CA ILE A 260 16.60 -3.36 10.27
C ILE A 260 17.93 -3.09 11.03
N GLU A 261 18.58 -1.95 10.74
CA GLU A 261 19.89 -1.59 11.31
C GLU A 261 19.78 -0.92 12.69
N TRP A 262 18.64 -0.30 12.98
CA TRP A 262 18.37 0.32 14.26
C TRP A 262 17.35 -0.54 14.98
N ASP A 263 17.84 -1.27 15.99
CA ASP A 263 17.00 -1.83 17.04
C ASP A 263 16.00 -0.74 17.43
N VAL A 264 14.71 -1.07 17.47
CA VAL A 264 13.65 -0.10 17.73
C VAL A 264 13.68 0.22 19.23
N GLU A 265 14.72 0.93 19.67
CA GLU A 265 14.68 1.71 20.88
C GLU A 265 13.53 2.71 20.67
N TRP A 266 12.43 2.42 21.38
CA TRP A 266 11.33 3.32 21.64
C TRP A 266 11.81 4.78 21.70
N GLY A 267 11.43 5.60 20.70
CA GLY A 267 11.52 7.06 20.85
C GLY A 267 12.09 7.88 19.69
N ARG A 268 12.29 7.34 18.48
CA ARG A 268 12.56 8.19 17.31
C ARG A 268 11.58 7.90 16.19
N ASN A 269 10.36 8.40 16.36
CA ASN A 269 9.55 8.82 15.22
C ASN A 269 10.40 9.85 14.47
N LEU A 270 10.99 9.48 13.34
CA LEU A 270 11.66 10.44 12.47
C LEU A 270 10.59 11.22 11.69
N VAL A 271 9.80 12.02 12.42
CA VAL A 271 8.95 13.03 11.79
C VAL A 271 9.90 14.10 11.24
N LEU A 272 10.24 14.01 9.95
CA LEU A 272 10.96 15.03 9.19
C LEU A 272 10.03 16.12 8.68
#